data_AF-A0A819W9C0-F1
#
_entry.id   AF-A0A819W9C0-F1
#
_cell.length_a   1.000
_cell.length_b   1.000
_cell.length_c   1.000
_cell.angle_alpha   90.00
_cell.angle_beta   90.00
_cell.angle_gamma   90.00
#
_symmetry.space_group_name_H-M   'P 1'
#
loop_
_entity.id
_entity.type
_entity.pdbx_description
1 polymer ?
#
loop_
_entity_poly.entity_id
_entity_poly.type
_entity_poly.pdbx_seq_one_letter_code
_entity_poly.pdbx_strand_id
1 'polypeptide(L)'
;MPPPCVIETCKRKSRALCHCCSKNLCLDHLKEHDDLINSQINTLVDEINTLDNQLSTLNVDEVIDKCRQKLDKWRHDCHIIIVRF
;
A
#
# COMPACT_ATOMS: atom_id res chain seq x y z
N MET A 1 -35.01 16.37 -19.72
CA MET A 1 -34.11 15.66 -20.68
C MET A 1 -32.93 15.11 -19.91
N PRO A 2 -32.47 13.86 -20.16
CA PRO A 2 -31.25 13.35 -19.54
C PRO A 2 -30.04 14.19 -19.97
N PRO A 3 -29.10 14.51 -19.06
CA PRO A 3 -27.89 15.27 -19.41
C PRO A 3 -27.01 14.47 -20.39
N PRO A 4 -26.15 15.15 -21.16
CA PRO A 4 -25.14 14.46 -21.96
C PRO A 4 -24.14 13.73 -21.07
N CYS A 5 -23.48 12.71 -21.63
CA CYS A 5 -22.30 12.14 -20.98
C CYS A 5 -21.22 13.22 -20.79
N VAL A 6 -20.52 13.20 -19.65
CA VAL A 6 -19.47 14.18 -19.31
C VAL A 6 -18.29 14.13 -20.28
N ILE A 7 -18.09 13.00 -20.95
CA ILE A 7 -17.04 12.82 -21.96
C ILE A 7 -17.43 13.61 -23.21
N GLU A 8 -16.69 14.67 -23.53
CA GLU A 8 -17.02 15.61 -24.62
C GLU A 8 -17.13 14.94 -26.00
N THR A 9 -16.34 13.89 -26.25
CA THR A 9 -16.38 13.13 -27.50
C THR A 9 -17.58 12.16 -27.57
N CYS A 10 -18.30 11.96 -26.47
CA CYS A 10 -19.41 11.03 -26.37
C CYS A 10 -20.73 11.70 -26.75
N LYS A 11 -21.31 11.29 -27.88
CA LYS A 11 -22.65 11.75 -28.32
C LYS A 11 -23.82 11.13 -27.55
N ARG A 12 -23.56 10.21 -26.60
CA ARG A 12 -24.61 9.47 -25.89
C ARG A 12 -25.12 10.27 -24.69
N LYS A 13 -26.41 10.09 -24.38
CA LYS A 13 -27.00 10.64 -23.15
C LYS A 13 -26.50 9.86 -21.95
N SER A 14 -26.32 10.56 -20.83
CA SER A 14 -26.05 9.92 -19.55
C SER A 14 -27.21 9.00 -19.16
N ARG A 15 -26.84 7.89 -18.52
CA ARG A 15 -27.75 6.88 -17.98
C ARG A 15 -27.59 6.73 -16.47
N ALA A 16 -26.47 7.17 -15.92
CA ALA A 16 -26.17 7.11 -14.49
C ALA A 16 -25.29 8.29 -14.07
N LEU A 17 -25.43 8.69 -12.80
CA LEU A 17 -24.52 9.58 -12.11
C LEU A 17 -23.52 8.74 -11.32
N CYS A 18 -22.23 8.90 -11.58
CA CYS A 18 -21.21 8.38 -10.69
C CYS A 18 -21.15 9.26 -9.44
N HIS A 19 -21.51 8.71 -8.28
CA HIS A 19 -21.50 9.45 -7.00
C HIS A 19 -20.08 9.75 -6.50
N CYS A 20 -19.10 8.90 -6.81
CA CYS A 20 -17.71 9.11 -6.41
C CYS A 20 -17.11 10.35 -7.08
N CYS A 21 -17.43 10.58 -8.36
CA CYS A 21 -16.86 11.67 -9.15
C CYS A 21 -17.85 12.82 -9.41
N SER A 22 -19.12 12.67 -9.01
CA SER A 22 -20.23 13.57 -9.36
C SER A 22 -20.36 13.84 -10.87
N LYS A 23 -20.13 12.80 -11.69
CA LYS A 23 -20.11 12.88 -13.16
C LYS A 23 -21.23 12.07 -13.79
N ASN A 24 -21.93 12.67 -14.75
CA ASN A 24 -22.97 12.01 -15.52
C ASN A 24 -22.34 11.17 -16.65
N LEU A 25 -22.48 9.84 -16.58
CA LEU A 25 -21.87 8.91 -17.53
C LEU A 25 -22.94 8.14 -18.31
N CYS A 26 -22.61 7.78 -19.56
CA CYS A 26 -23.38 6.77 -20.29
C CYS A 26 -22.93 5.36 -19.84
N LEU A 27 -23.67 4.32 -20.23
CA LEU A 27 -23.38 2.95 -19.75
C LEU A 27 -21.96 2.47 -20.12
N ASP A 28 -21.49 2.74 -21.33
CA ASP A 28 -20.15 2.31 -21.77
C ASP A 28 -19.07 3.00 -20.95
N HIS A 29 -19.13 4.33 -20.79
CA HIS A 29 -18.14 5.07 -20.01
C HIS A 29 -18.27 4.81 -18.50
N LEU A 30 -19.45 4.42 -18.01
CA LEU A 30 -19.58 3.93 -16.63
C LEU A 30 -18.85 2.59 -16.47
N LYS A 31 -19.01 1.67 -17.42
CA LYS A 31 -18.31 0.39 -17.40
C LYS A 31 -16.80 0.57 -17.48
N GLU A 32 -16.32 1.39 -18.41
CA GLU A 32 -14.88 1.71 -18.52
C GLU A 32 -14.34 2.35 -17.23
N HIS A 33 -15.13 3.23 -16.61
CA HIS A 33 -14.79 3.86 -15.35
C HIS A 33 -14.70 2.83 -14.20
N ASP A 34 -15.66 1.91 -14.12
CA ASP A 34 -15.65 0.83 -13.13
C ASP A 34 -14.48 -0.14 -13.36
N ASP A 35 -14.18 -0.49 -14.61
CA ASP A 35 -13.05 -1.33 -14.97
C ASP A 35 -11.71 -0.67 -14.58
N LEU A 36 -11.57 0.65 -14.82
CA LEU A 36 -10.40 1.42 -14.41
C LEU A 36 -10.24 1.41 -12.88
N ILE A 37 -11.31 1.68 -12.14
CA ILE A 37 -11.28 1.64 -10.67
C ILE A 37 -10.88 0.26 -10.16
N ASN A 38 -11.46 -0.81 -10.70
CA ASN A 38 -11.13 -2.17 -10.31
C ASN A 38 -9.65 -2.50 -10.57
N SER A 39 -9.10 -2.07 -11.71
CA SER A 39 -7.67 -2.27 -11.98
C SER A 39 -6.77 -1.56 -10.95
N GLN A 40 -7.12 -0.32 -10.57
CA GLN A 40 -6.37 0.43 -9.56
C GLN A 40 -6.47 -0.21 -8.18
N ILE A 41 -7.65 -0.70 -7.79
CA ILE A 41 -7.87 -1.41 -6.52
C ILE A 41 -6.98 -2.65 -6.45
N ASN A 42 -6.91 -3.44 -7.51
CA ASN A 42 -6.06 -4.64 -7.53
C ASN A 42 -4.58 -4.28 -7.32
N THR A 43 -4.09 -3.23 -7.99
CA THR A 43 -2.70 -2.76 -7.79
C THR A 43 -2.46 -2.31 -6.35
N LEU A 44 -3.39 -1.57 -5.74
CA LEU A 44 -3.26 -1.16 -4.34
C LEU A 44 -3.23 -2.34 -3.37
N VAL A 45 -4.03 -3.39 -3.64
CA VAL A 45 -4.01 -4.62 -2.84
C VAL A 45 -2.64 -5.30 -2.93
N ASP A 46 -2.07 -5.40 -4.12
CA ASP A 46 -0.74 -6.00 -4.31
C ASP A 46 0.37 -5.19 -3.62
N GLU A 47 0.28 -3.86 -3.66
CA GLU A 47 1.21 -2.97 -2.94
C GLU A 47 1.10 -3.14 -1.41
N ILE A 48 -0.12 -3.19 -0.87
CA ILE A 48 -0.37 -3.43 0.55
C ILE A 48 0.20 -4.79 0.97
N ASN A 49 -0.06 -5.85 0.20
CA ASN A 49 0.47 -7.18 0.47
C ASN A 49 2.00 -7.21 0.44
N THR A 50 2.61 -6.45 -0.47
CA THR A 50 4.07 -6.33 -0.54
C THR A 50 4.63 -5.63 0.71
N LEU A 51 4.01 -4.53 1.13
CA LEU A 51 4.41 -3.80 2.34
C LEU A 51 4.22 -4.64 3.60
N ASP A 52 3.13 -5.39 3.70
CA ASP A 52 2.84 -6.28 4.83
C ASP A 52 3.89 -7.41 4.95
N ASN A 53 4.26 -8.01 3.81
CA ASN A 53 5.35 -8.99 3.77
C ASN A 53 6.68 -8.36 4.19
N GLN A 54 7.01 -7.16 3.69
CA GLN A 54 8.23 -6.46 4.08
C GLN A 54 8.27 -6.17 5.59
N LEU A 55 7.17 -5.67 6.17
CA LEU A 55 7.05 -5.45 7.60
C LEU A 55 7.18 -6.75 8.40
N SER A 56 6.58 -7.83 7.93
CA SER A 56 6.71 -9.17 8.54
C SER A 56 8.14 -9.70 8.50
N THR A 57 8.91 -9.38 7.45
CA THR A 57 10.33 -9.77 7.34
C THR A 57 11.27 -8.88 8.16
N LEU A 58 10.84 -7.69 8.57
CA LEU A 58 11.58 -6.84 9.51
C LEU A 58 11.48 -7.46 10.92
N ASN A 59 12.24 -8.54 11.15
CA ASN A 59 12.39 -9.15 12.45
C ASN A 59 13.28 -8.26 13.34
N VAL A 60 12.72 -7.13 13.78
CA VAL A 60 13.38 -6.13 14.61
C VAL A 60 13.87 -6.76 15.91
N ASP A 61 13.13 -7.74 16.45
CA ASP A 61 13.51 -8.46 17.66
C ASP A 61 14.83 -9.24 17.47
N GLU A 62 15.01 -9.91 16.33
CA GLU A 62 16.28 -10.59 16.03
C GLU A 62 17.45 -9.61 15.91
N VAL A 63 17.23 -8.43 15.33
CA VAL A 63 18.26 -7.37 15.25
C VAL A 63 18.60 -6.86 16.65
N ILE A 64 17.60 -6.60 17.49
CA ILE A 64 17.78 -6.16 18.87
C ILE A 64 18.54 -7.20 19.68
N ASP A 65 18.18 -8.49 19.56
CA ASP A 65 18.85 -9.57 20.28
C ASP A 65 20.30 -9.73 19.86
N LYS A 66 20.62 -9.64 18.56
CA LYS A 66 22.00 -9.61 18.07
C LYS A 66 22.80 -8.44 18.65
N CYS A 67 22.20 -7.26 18.76
CA CYS A 67 22.83 -6.10 19.37
C CYS A 67 23.08 -6.31 20.87
N ARG A 68 22.11 -6.87 21.60
CA ARG A 68 22.25 -7.20 23.03
C ARG A 68 23.36 -8.21 23.28
N GLN A 69 23.41 -9.29 22.50
CA GLN A 69 24.48 -10.30 22.59
C GLN A 69 25.87 -9.70 22.38
N LYS A 70 26.02 -8.77 21.42
CA LYS A 70 27.29 -8.06 21.20
C LYS A 70 27.67 -7.19 22.40
N LEU A 71 26.71 -6.48 22.99
CA LEU A 71 26.95 -5.66 24.18
C LEU A 71 27.36 -6.50 25.38
N ASP A 72 26.70 -7.63 25.61
CA ASP A 72 27.02 -8.51 26.73
C ASP A 72 28.38 -9.17 26.57
N LYS A 73 28.74 -9.56 25.34
CA LYS A 73 30.10 -10.02 25.02
C LYS A 73 31.14 -8.94 25.33
N TRP A 74 30.92 -7.71 24.88
CA TRP A 74 31.82 -6.60 25.16
C TRP A 74 31.97 -6.33 26.67
N ARG A 75 30.87 -6.35 27.42
CA ARG A 75 30.90 -6.21 28.89
C ARG A 75 31.71 -7.31 29.56
N HIS A 76 31.52 -8.55 29.12
CA HIS A 76 32.25 -9.70 29.64
C HIS A 76 33.76 -9.60 29.35
N ASP A 77 34.12 -9.25 28.12
CA ASP A 77 35.51 -9.09 27.70
C ASP A 77 36.21 -7.99 28.53
N CYS A 78 35.55 -6.85 28.74
CA CYS A 78 36.05 -5.79 29.61
C CYS A 78 36.23 -6.27 31.06
N HIS A 79 35.28 -7.03 31.59
CA HIS A 79 35.37 -7.56 32.95
C HIS A 79 36.54 -8.52 33.12
N ILE A 80 36.77 -9.41 32.14
CA ILE A 80 37.93 -10.32 32.12
C ILE A 80 39.24 -9.51 32.13
N ILE A 81 39.33 -8.46 31.32
CA ILE A 81 40.55 -7.63 31.24
C ILE A 81 40.83 -6.97 32.59
N ILE A 82 39.80 -6.40 33.24
CA ILE A 82 39.94 -5.72 34.53
C ILE A 82 40.33 -6.70 35.63
N VAL A 83 39.73 -7.90 35.67
CA VAL A 83 40.02 -8.91 36.70
C VAL A 83 41.40 -9.57 36.53
N ARG A 84 41.99 -9.50 35.33
CA ARG A 84 43.33 -10.04 35.04
C ARG A 84 44.48 -9.07 35.36
N PHE A 85 44.18 -7.82 35.71
CA PHE A 85 45.12 -6.82 36.23
C PHE A 85 45.09 -6.80 37.76
#